data_AF-A0A921MDH8-F1
#
_entry.id   AF-A0A921MDH8-F1
#
_cell.length_a   1.000
_cell.length_b   1.000
_cell.length_c   1.000
_cell.angle_alpha   90.00
_cell.angle_beta   90.00
_cell.angle_gamma   90.00
#
_symmetry.space_group_name_H-M   'P 1'
#
loop_
_entity.id
_entity.type
_entity.pdbx_description
1 polymer ?
#
loop_
_entity_poly.entity_id
_entity_poly.type
_entity_poly.pdbx_seq_one_letter_code
_entity_poly.pdbx_strand_id
1 'polypeptide(L)'
;MSTSRLGRPAQMRPSRAEREPYTDALAQAVAEGRLTDALYEERVDEVERASTFGRLDELVADTPFTPAVPERTYARLRTGRVVLTGLFVGLVAGVVTHMVVAVPAPTEAGSTAVIAEEGGEAEGGGAPAGWQGPEVATEFDSLDPLDDGAIEYALEVAQSAGLTQIEEIRLDPDSSGIEGVREDGTIYSVSLGPDTVGSMQMVDAEVDEDAIFIYPDVLDHGLDAYVEAGRDAADVGDDVEVGWVRVISGDEWYTPDSAGRSVVRIDFEDGSYGEVHGDDLTPVR
;
A
#
# COMPACT_ATOMS: atom_id res chain seq x y z
N MET A 1 11.82 7.34 -24.18
CA MET A 1 11.36 6.19 -23.39
C MET A 1 10.63 5.24 -24.33
N SER A 2 11.02 3.97 -24.39
CA SER A 2 10.23 2.98 -25.15
C SER A 2 8.92 2.70 -24.40
N THR A 3 7.82 2.72 -25.11
CA THR A 3 6.49 2.35 -24.61
C THR A 3 6.15 0.93 -25.05
N SER A 4 5.57 0.14 -24.16
CA SER A 4 5.05 -1.19 -24.45
C SER A 4 3.80 -1.14 -25.34
N ARG A 5 3.34 -2.30 -25.82
CA ARG A 5 2.09 -2.45 -26.57
C ARG A 5 0.85 -1.99 -25.78
N LEU A 6 0.92 -2.01 -24.44
CA LEU A 6 -0.10 -1.50 -23.53
C LEU A 6 -0.04 0.04 -23.32
N GLY A 7 0.90 0.73 -23.98
CA GLY A 7 1.13 2.17 -23.76
C GLY A 7 1.82 2.49 -22.43
N ARG A 8 2.29 1.47 -21.70
CA ARG A 8 3.07 1.62 -20.46
C ARG A 8 4.53 1.92 -20.78
N PRO A 9 5.30 2.49 -19.85
CA PRO A 9 6.75 2.46 -19.96
C PRO A 9 7.24 1.01 -20.10
N ALA A 10 8.09 0.71 -21.08
CA ALA A 10 8.53 -0.67 -21.34
C ALA A 10 9.32 -1.28 -20.16
N GLN A 11 9.89 -0.46 -19.29
CA GLN A 11 10.62 -0.90 -18.09
C GLN A 11 9.71 -1.13 -16.88
N MET A 12 8.43 -0.77 -16.96
CA MET A 12 7.49 -0.99 -15.88
C MET A 12 7.21 -2.49 -15.72
N ARG A 13 7.17 -2.97 -14.48
CA ARG A 13 6.84 -4.36 -14.17
C ARG A 13 5.34 -4.61 -14.35
N PRO A 14 4.95 -5.71 -15.02
CA PRO A 14 3.54 -6.09 -15.13
C PRO A 14 3.03 -6.71 -13.83
N SER A 15 1.78 -6.42 -13.46
CA SER A 15 1.04 -7.16 -12.43
C SER A 15 0.62 -8.54 -12.91
N ARG A 16 0.13 -9.42 -12.01
CA ARG A 16 -0.38 -10.75 -12.38
C ARG A 16 -1.57 -10.67 -13.35
N ALA A 17 -2.51 -9.77 -13.08
CA ALA A 17 -3.64 -9.51 -13.97
C ALA A 17 -3.20 -9.00 -15.35
N GLU A 18 -2.11 -8.22 -15.41
CA GLU A 18 -1.56 -7.73 -16.69
C GLU A 18 -0.79 -8.80 -17.47
N ARG A 19 -0.43 -9.94 -16.85
CA ARG A 19 0.18 -11.09 -17.53
C ARG A 19 -0.85 -11.99 -18.23
N GLU A 20 -2.07 -12.07 -17.69
CA GLU A 20 -3.14 -12.93 -18.20
C GLU A 20 -3.47 -12.72 -19.70
N PRO A 21 -3.57 -11.48 -20.21
CA PRO A 21 -3.76 -11.27 -21.65
C PRO A 21 -2.63 -11.82 -22.53
N TYR A 22 -1.40 -11.87 -22.00
CA TYR A 22 -0.24 -12.43 -22.72
C TYR A 22 -0.31 -13.96 -22.74
N THR A 23 -0.70 -14.61 -21.64
CA THR A 23 -0.92 -16.07 -21.63
C THR A 23 -2.06 -16.47 -22.56
N ASP A 24 -3.15 -15.70 -22.60
CA ASP A 24 -4.27 -15.92 -23.53
C ASP A 24 -3.83 -15.81 -25.00
N ALA A 25 -2.99 -14.82 -25.31
CA ALA A 25 -2.44 -14.63 -26.64
C ALA A 25 -1.55 -15.82 -27.09
N LEU A 26 -0.76 -16.37 -26.16
CA LEU A 26 0.06 -17.57 -26.42
C LEU A 26 -0.82 -18.80 -26.62
N ALA A 27 -1.87 -18.97 -25.82
CA ALA A 27 -2.83 -20.07 -25.97
C ALA A 27 -3.55 -20.00 -27.33
N GLN A 28 -3.97 -18.81 -27.74
CA GLN A 28 -4.53 -18.56 -29.07
C GLN A 28 -3.54 -18.90 -30.20
N ALA A 29 -2.26 -18.60 -30.03
CA ALA A 29 -1.22 -18.94 -31.02
C ALA A 29 -1.02 -20.47 -31.17
N VAL A 30 -1.20 -21.24 -30.08
CA VAL A 30 -1.22 -22.71 -30.14
C VAL A 30 -2.45 -23.20 -30.91
N ALA A 31 -3.64 -22.66 -30.61
CA ALA A 31 -4.88 -23.03 -31.29
C ALA A 31 -4.83 -22.77 -32.80
N GLU A 32 -4.12 -21.72 -33.22
CA GLU A 32 -3.87 -21.39 -34.64
C GLU A 32 -2.76 -22.22 -35.29
N GLY A 33 -2.06 -23.07 -34.52
CA GLY A 33 -0.94 -23.88 -34.99
C GLY A 33 0.33 -23.09 -35.29
N ARG A 34 0.44 -21.86 -34.75
CA ARG A 34 1.64 -20.99 -34.87
C ARG A 34 2.69 -21.30 -33.82
N LEU A 35 2.25 -21.76 -32.65
CA LEU A 35 3.09 -22.16 -31.54
C LEU A 35 2.89 -23.65 -31.27
N THR A 36 3.97 -24.39 -31.01
CA THR A 36 3.90 -25.79 -30.58
C THR A 36 3.67 -25.85 -29.07
N ASP A 37 3.01 -26.89 -28.56
CA ASP A 37 2.76 -27.08 -27.12
C ASP A 37 4.02 -26.93 -26.25
N ALA A 38 5.17 -27.47 -26.68
CA ALA A 38 6.43 -27.34 -25.95
C ALA A 38 6.94 -25.90 -25.84
N LEU A 39 6.75 -25.08 -26.90
CA LEU A 39 7.12 -23.66 -26.88
C LEU A 39 6.10 -22.82 -26.10
N TYR A 40 4.85 -23.26 -26.06
CA TYR A 40 3.83 -22.64 -25.23
C TYR A 40 4.16 -22.77 -23.74
N GLU A 41 4.47 -23.98 -23.28
CA GLU A 41 4.88 -24.23 -21.90
C GLU A 41 6.09 -23.36 -21.52
N GLU A 42 7.13 -23.34 -22.36
CA GLU A 42 8.33 -22.50 -22.15
C GLU A 42 7.98 -21.01 -22.04
N ARG A 43 7.14 -20.49 -22.94
CA ARG A 43 6.79 -19.07 -22.96
C ARG A 43 5.85 -18.65 -21.83
N VAL A 44 4.92 -19.51 -21.41
CA VAL A 44 4.07 -19.24 -20.23
C VAL A 44 4.94 -19.12 -18.98
N ASP A 45 5.90 -20.03 -18.85
CA ASP A 45 6.93 -19.99 -17.81
C ASP A 45 7.76 -18.69 -17.84
N GLU A 46 8.07 -18.16 -19.03
CA GLU A 46 8.73 -16.86 -19.18
C GLU A 46 7.82 -15.67 -18.86
N VAL A 47 6.52 -15.75 -19.16
CA VAL A 47 5.53 -14.70 -18.81
C VAL A 47 5.47 -14.53 -17.30
N GLU A 48 5.40 -15.62 -16.54
CA GLU A 48 5.38 -15.58 -15.06
C GLU A 48 6.64 -14.93 -14.49
N ARG A 49 7.80 -15.14 -15.12
CA ARG A 49 9.09 -14.57 -14.67
C ARG A 49 9.39 -13.19 -15.24
N ALA A 50 8.58 -12.68 -16.18
CA ALA A 50 8.85 -11.40 -16.83
C ALA A 50 8.70 -10.25 -15.82
N SER A 51 9.79 -9.51 -15.62
CA SER A 51 9.84 -8.33 -14.74
C SER A 51 9.53 -7.02 -15.44
N THR A 52 9.27 -7.02 -16.76
CA THR A 52 8.98 -5.79 -17.52
C THR A 52 7.98 -6.03 -18.65
N PHE A 53 7.18 -5.01 -19.00
CA PHE A 53 6.30 -5.07 -20.18
C PHE A 53 7.08 -5.24 -21.49
N GLY A 54 8.29 -4.69 -21.58
CA GLY A 54 9.16 -4.90 -22.74
C GLY A 54 9.46 -6.39 -22.94
N ARG A 55 9.74 -7.12 -21.85
CA ARG A 55 9.95 -8.57 -21.90
C ARG A 55 8.68 -9.32 -22.30
N LEU A 56 7.52 -8.94 -21.76
CA LEU A 56 6.25 -9.53 -22.16
C LEU A 56 5.95 -9.31 -23.66
N ASP A 57 6.20 -8.11 -24.18
CA ASP A 57 5.98 -7.78 -25.59
C ASP A 57 6.88 -8.57 -26.54
N GLU A 58 8.10 -8.94 -26.11
CA GLU A 58 9.00 -9.83 -26.85
C GLU A 58 8.43 -11.25 -26.97
N LEU A 59 7.80 -11.77 -25.92
CA LEU A 59 7.25 -13.13 -25.89
C LEU A 59 6.06 -13.33 -26.84
N VAL A 60 5.34 -12.24 -27.15
CA VAL A 60 4.19 -12.21 -28.06
C VAL A 60 4.50 -11.43 -29.35
N ALA A 61 5.79 -11.28 -29.67
CA ALA A 61 6.22 -10.50 -30.83
C ALA A 61 5.71 -11.06 -32.16
N ASP A 62 5.60 -12.39 -32.25
CA ASP A 62 5.20 -13.19 -33.40
C ASP A 62 3.70 -13.54 -33.42
N THR A 63 2.95 -13.19 -32.38
CA THR A 63 1.51 -13.45 -32.30
C THR A 63 0.71 -12.22 -32.72
N PRO A 64 -0.50 -12.39 -33.30
CA PRO A 64 -1.42 -11.30 -33.58
C PRO A 64 -2.06 -10.80 -32.26
N PHE A 65 -1.25 -10.23 -31.38
CA PHE A 65 -1.68 -9.72 -30.08
C PHE A 65 -1.71 -8.19 -30.08
N THR A 66 -2.93 -7.67 -29.92
CA THR A 66 -3.14 -6.29 -29.50
C THR A 66 -3.69 -6.35 -28.08
N PRO A 67 -2.92 -5.94 -27.06
CA PRO A 67 -3.45 -5.93 -25.71
C PRO A 67 -4.65 -4.99 -25.66
N ALA A 68 -5.72 -5.43 -24.98
CA ALA A 68 -6.78 -4.52 -24.60
C ALA A 68 -6.16 -3.50 -23.64
N VAL A 69 -6.00 -2.25 -24.08
CA VAL A 69 -5.67 -1.17 -23.16
C VAL A 69 -6.93 -1.02 -22.31
N PRO A 70 -6.89 -1.30 -20.99
CA PRO A 70 -8.05 -1.01 -20.16
C PRO A 70 -8.34 0.48 -20.33
N GLU A 71 -9.57 0.84 -20.73
CA GLU A 71 -10.02 2.23 -20.77
C GLU A 71 -10.01 2.76 -19.35
N ARG A 72 -8.85 3.28 -18.92
CA ARG A 72 -8.72 4.00 -17.67
C ARG A 72 -9.49 5.30 -17.82
N THR A 73 -10.75 5.27 -17.45
CA THR A 73 -11.63 6.44 -17.42
C THR A 73 -11.26 7.28 -16.21
N TYR A 74 -10.12 7.96 -16.25
CA TYR A 74 -9.83 9.02 -15.30
C TYR A 74 -10.71 10.22 -15.65
N ALA A 75 -11.82 10.39 -14.93
CA ALA A 75 -12.56 11.63 -14.95
C ALA A 75 -11.69 12.72 -14.35
N ARG A 76 -11.06 13.55 -15.20
CA ARG A 76 -10.33 14.76 -14.77
C ARG A 76 -11.26 15.65 -13.95
N LEU A 77 -11.13 15.59 -12.63
CA LEU A 77 -11.77 16.56 -11.74
C LEU A 77 -10.78 17.72 -11.56
N ARG A 78 -11.26 18.90 -11.96
CA ARG A 78 -10.47 20.12 -12.07
C ARG A 78 -10.42 20.77 -10.70
N THR A 79 -9.40 20.48 -9.90
CA THR A 79 -9.31 20.96 -8.51
C THR A 79 -8.59 22.30 -8.39
N GLY A 80 -9.18 23.22 -7.62
CA GLY A 80 -8.58 24.49 -7.23
C GLY A 80 -7.90 24.34 -5.87
N ARG A 81 -6.62 24.71 -5.79
CA ARG A 81 -5.76 24.68 -4.59
C ARG A 81 -6.44 25.17 -3.31
N VAL A 82 -6.43 24.33 -2.28
CA VAL A 82 -6.43 24.76 -0.87
C VAL A 82 -5.29 24.00 -0.16
N VAL A 83 -4.49 24.75 0.60
CA VAL A 83 -3.38 24.19 1.42
C VAL A 83 -3.95 23.85 2.78
N LEU A 84 -3.83 22.60 3.22
CA LEU A 84 -4.14 22.22 4.60
C LEU A 84 -2.96 21.48 5.25
N THR A 85 -2.45 22.10 6.30
CA THR A 85 -1.47 21.57 7.25
C THR A 85 -2.13 20.49 8.12
N GLY A 86 -1.67 19.24 8.02
CA GLY A 86 -2.12 18.13 8.84
C GLY A 86 -1.26 17.95 10.10
N LEU A 87 -1.91 18.05 11.26
CA LEU A 87 -1.39 17.76 12.59
C LEU A 87 -2.09 16.50 13.09
N PHE A 88 -1.37 15.41 13.36
CA PHE A 88 -1.92 14.24 14.05
C PHE A 88 -1.17 13.98 15.35
N VAL A 89 -1.94 14.01 16.44
CA VAL A 89 -1.52 13.90 17.83
C VAL A 89 -1.46 12.42 18.20
N GLY A 90 -0.26 11.92 18.48
CA GLY A 90 -0.05 10.63 19.11
C GLY A 90 -0.58 10.62 20.55
N LEU A 91 -1.44 9.65 20.84
CA LEU A 91 -1.94 9.34 22.16
C LEU A 91 -0.87 8.53 22.90
N VAL A 92 -0.04 9.20 23.71
CA VAL A 92 0.83 8.53 24.69
C VAL A 92 0.11 8.49 26.03
N ALA A 93 -0.34 7.30 26.42
CA ALA A 93 -0.85 7.02 27.74
C ALA A 93 0.32 6.77 28.71
N GLY A 94 0.35 7.54 29.81
CA GLY A 94 0.91 7.10 31.08
C GLY A 94 2.33 7.55 31.41
N VAL A 95 2.46 8.60 32.23
CA VAL A 95 3.19 8.54 33.53
C VAL A 95 2.62 9.63 34.45
N VAL A 96 2.10 9.18 35.59
CA VAL A 96 1.70 10.04 36.72
C VAL A 96 2.94 10.54 37.44
N THR A 97 3.11 11.86 37.60
CA THR A 97 3.96 12.43 38.65
C THR A 97 3.32 13.71 39.21
N HIS A 98 2.98 13.67 40.49
CA HIS A 98 2.43 14.78 41.25
C HIS A 98 3.43 15.94 41.39
N MET A 99 3.03 17.16 41.02
CA MET A 99 3.54 18.33 41.73
C MET A 99 2.48 19.44 41.82
N VAL A 100 2.07 19.72 43.05
CA VAL A 100 1.15 20.78 43.46
C VAL A 100 1.90 22.12 43.44
N VAL A 101 1.41 23.09 42.67
CA VAL A 101 1.64 24.52 42.93
C VAL A 101 0.32 25.26 42.78
N ALA A 102 -0.17 25.81 43.89
CA ALA A 102 -1.38 26.60 43.98
C ALA A 102 -1.11 28.06 43.61
N VAL A 103 -1.94 28.63 42.73
CA VAL A 103 -2.10 30.09 42.54
C VAL A 103 -3.59 30.39 42.36
N PRO A 104 -4.16 31.41 43.04
CA PRO A 104 -5.60 31.58 43.19
C PRO A 104 -6.28 32.28 42.00
N ALA A 105 -7.55 31.89 41.76
CA ALA A 105 -8.46 32.51 40.80
C ALA A 105 -9.12 33.80 41.35
N PRO A 106 -9.67 34.63 40.45
CA PRO A 106 -11.08 34.99 40.58
C PRO A 106 -11.91 34.72 39.30
N THR A 107 -12.87 33.79 39.42
CA THR A 107 -14.33 33.92 39.17
C THR A 107 -14.82 35.13 38.33
N GLU A 108 -15.72 35.06 37.33
CA GLU A 108 -16.72 34.06 36.89
C GLU A 108 -17.02 34.23 35.38
N ALA A 109 -17.22 33.12 34.66
CA ALA A 109 -18.29 32.95 33.68
C ALA A 109 -18.47 31.43 33.48
N GLY A 110 -19.57 30.91 34.01
CA GLY A 110 -19.82 29.48 34.11
C GLY A 110 -19.93 28.80 32.74
N SER A 111 -19.20 27.70 32.59
CA SER A 111 -19.61 26.59 31.73
C SER A 111 -19.63 25.35 32.59
N THR A 112 -20.83 24.92 32.97
CA THR A 112 -21.06 23.61 33.57
C THR A 112 -20.76 22.56 32.51
N ALA A 113 -19.60 21.91 32.61
CA ALA A 113 -19.39 20.63 31.95
C ALA A 113 -20.34 19.63 32.60
N VAL A 114 -21.50 19.47 31.97
CA VAL A 114 -22.31 18.27 32.12
C VAL A 114 -21.42 17.13 31.63
N ILE A 115 -21.21 16.13 32.48
CA ILE A 115 -20.76 14.81 32.06
C ILE A 115 -21.90 14.30 31.16
N ALA A 116 -21.79 14.59 29.88
CA ALA A 116 -22.54 13.89 28.86
C ALA A 116 -21.84 12.55 28.71
N GLU A 117 -22.55 11.49 29.08
CA GLU A 117 -22.31 10.19 28.48
C GLU A 117 -22.55 10.34 26.98
N GLU A 118 -21.49 10.68 26.24
CA GLU A 118 -21.52 10.65 24.79
C GLU A 118 -21.46 9.19 24.34
N GLY A 119 -22.65 8.57 24.27
CA GLY A 119 -22.96 7.63 23.20
C GLY A 119 -23.09 8.38 21.86
N GLY A 120 -22.07 9.15 21.51
CA GLY A 120 -21.91 9.76 20.21
C GLY A 120 -21.31 8.70 19.31
N GLU A 121 -22.17 8.01 18.56
CA GLU A 121 -21.77 7.32 17.35
C GLU A 121 -20.99 8.34 16.52
N ALA A 122 -19.67 8.19 16.47
CA ALA A 122 -18.91 8.80 15.39
C ALA A 122 -19.65 8.40 14.11
N GLU A 123 -20.02 9.36 13.27
CA GLU A 123 -20.46 9.09 11.91
C GLU A 123 -19.24 8.52 11.16
N GLY A 124 -18.90 7.27 11.50
CA GLY A 124 -17.83 6.51 10.89
C GLY A 124 -18.23 6.33 9.45
N GLY A 125 -17.30 6.63 8.54
CA GLY A 125 -17.41 6.23 7.15
C GLY A 125 -17.64 4.73 7.12
N GLY A 126 -18.90 4.33 7.07
CA GLY A 126 -19.28 2.93 7.12
C GLY A 126 -18.69 2.23 5.91
N ALA A 127 -18.35 0.95 6.10
CA ALA A 127 -18.00 0.09 4.98
C ALA A 127 -19.02 0.28 3.84
N PRO A 128 -18.57 0.32 2.59
CA PRO A 128 -19.45 0.57 1.45
C PRO A 128 -20.61 -0.40 1.44
N ALA A 129 -21.76 0.06 0.95
CA ALA A 129 -22.99 -0.72 0.94
C ALA A 129 -22.79 -2.08 0.28
N GLY A 130 -22.89 -3.15 1.07
CA GLY A 130 -22.80 -4.54 0.60
C GLY A 130 -21.42 -5.19 0.73
N TRP A 131 -20.39 -4.50 1.18
CA TRP A 131 -19.12 -5.17 1.51
C TRP A 131 -19.25 -5.88 2.87
N GLN A 132 -19.05 -7.19 2.85
CA GLN A 132 -19.20 -8.06 4.04
C GLN A 132 -17.87 -8.31 4.77
N GLY A 133 -16.77 -7.77 4.26
CA GLY A 133 -15.43 -8.16 4.67
C GLY A 133 -15.06 -9.56 4.21
N PRO A 134 -13.77 -9.89 4.14
CA PRO A 134 -13.33 -11.27 3.99
C PRO A 134 -13.81 -12.09 5.20
N GLU A 135 -14.22 -13.35 5.00
CA GLU A 135 -14.54 -14.31 6.10
C GLU A 135 -13.31 -14.68 6.95
N VAL A 136 -12.15 -14.10 6.63
CA VAL A 136 -10.80 -14.56 6.94
C VAL A 136 -10.29 -14.12 8.32
N ALA A 137 -11.19 -13.60 9.16
CA ALA A 137 -10.94 -13.30 10.58
C ALA A 137 -10.22 -14.42 11.34
N THR A 138 -10.44 -15.68 10.95
CA THR A 138 -9.84 -16.85 11.63
C THR A 138 -8.42 -17.17 11.18
N GLU A 139 -7.94 -16.65 10.05
CA GLU A 139 -6.53 -16.82 9.63
C GLU A 139 -5.64 -15.69 10.18
N PHE A 140 -6.18 -14.49 10.42
CA PHE A 140 -5.38 -13.36 10.92
C PHE A 140 -4.85 -13.58 12.34
N ASP A 141 -5.61 -14.27 13.21
CA ASP A 141 -5.16 -14.67 14.56
C ASP A 141 -3.90 -15.56 14.54
N SER A 142 -3.52 -16.08 13.37
CA SER A 142 -2.32 -16.90 13.17
C SER A 142 -1.19 -16.20 12.42
N LEU A 143 -1.43 -15.00 11.89
CA LEU A 143 -0.42 -14.21 11.20
C LEU A 143 0.27 -13.29 12.20
N ASP A 144 1.60 -13.33 12.22
CA ASP A 144 2.40 -12.31 12.89
C ASP A 144 2.30 -11.03 12.03
N PRO A 145 1.82 -9.89 12.56
CA PRO A 145 1.63 -8.66 11.77
C PRO A 145 2.91 -8.13 11.12
N LEU A 146 4.07 -8.52 11.65
CA LEU A 146 5.40 -8.22 11.12
C LEU A 146 6.02 -9.45 10.43
N ASP A 147 5.22 -10.18 9.65
CA ASP A 147 5.67 -11.28 8.78
C ASP A 147 5.24 -11.05 7.33
N ASP A 148 5.96 -11.67 6.39
CA ASP A 148 5.67 -11.62 4.95
C ASP A 148 4.22 -12.01 4.64
N GLY A 149 3.69 -13.00 5.36
CA GLY A 149 2.32 -13.47 5.20
C GLY A 149 1.27 -12.40 5.53
N ALA A 150 1.55 -11.49 6.48
CA ALA A 150 0.64 -10.39 6.81
C ALA A 150 0.50 -9.42 5.64
N ILE A 151 1.56 -9.22 4.86
CA ILE A 151 1.53 -8.27 3.74
C ILE A 151 0.84 -8.86 2.52
N GLU A 152 1.12 -10.12 2.19
CA GLU A 152 0.40 -10.83 1.13
C GLU A 152 -1.10 -10.86 1.42
N TYR A 153 -1.45 -11.19 2.66
CA TYR A 153 -2.82 -11.18 3.13
C TYR A 153 -3.44 -9.78 3.03
N ALA A 154 -2.72 -8.74 3.47
CA ALA A 154 -3.16 -7.36 3.35
C ALA A 154 -3.49 -7.01 1.89
N LEU A 155 -2.57 -7.26 0.96
CA LEU A 155 -2.77 -7.02 -0.46
C LEU A 155 -3.98 -7.78 -1.04
N GLU A 156 -4.21 -9.01 -0.60
CA GLU A 156 -5.40 -9.79 -0.98
C GLU A 156 -6.68 -9.12 -0.46
N VAL A 157 -6.72 -8.69 0.79
CA VAL A 157 -7.89 -7.98 1.35
C VAL A 157 -8.14 -6.68 0.59
N ALA A 158 -7.10 -5.89 0.31
CA ALA A 158 -7.23 -4.67 -0.47
C ALA A 158 -7.84 -4.92 -1.86
N GLN A 159 -7.37 -5.95 -2.57
CA GLN A 159 -7.93 -6.35 -3.86
C GLN A 159 -9.39 -6.80 -3.72
N SER A 160 -9.71 -7.60 -2.71
CA SER A 160 -11.09 -8.04 -2.42
C SER A 160 -12.02 -6.87 -2.09
N ALA A 161 -11.47 -5.81 -1.51
CA ALA A 161 -12.16 -4.55 -1.23
C ALA A 161 -12.25 -3.65 -2.47
N GLY A 162 -11.75 -4.08 -3.63
CA GLY A 162 -11.78 -3.31 -4.87
C GLY A 162 -10.84 -2.10 -4.87
N LEU A 163 -9.83 -2.10 -3.99
CA LEU A 163 -8.74 -1.13 -4.08
C LEU A 163 -7.95 -1.46 -5.34
N THR A 164 -7.93 -0.51 -6.26
CA THR A 164 -7.26 -0.65 -7.56
C THR A 164 -5.84 -0.09 -7.53
N GLN A 165 -5.54 0.74 -6.53
CA GLN A 165 -4.27 1.43 -6.35
C GLN A 165 -3.96 1.43 -4.86
N ILE A 166 -2.77 0.97 -4.46
CA ILE A 166 -2.34 0.96 -3.06
C ILE A 166 -1.33 2.09 -2.89
N GLU A 167 -1.62 2.99 -1.96
CA GLU A 167 -0.81 4.18 -1.67
C GLU A 167 0.11 3.95 -0.47
N GLU A 168 -0.41 3.27 0.56
CA GLU A 168 0.33 2.94 1.78
C GLU A 168 -0.02 1.52 2.25
N ILE A 169 1.00 0.77 2.67
CA ILE A 169 0.83 -0.41 3.54
C ILE A 169 1.56 -0.11 4.83
N ARG A 170 0.86 -0.25 5.96
CA ARG A 170 1.39 -0.06 7.30
C ARG A 170 1.33 -1.39 8.04
N LEU A 171 2.43 -1.77 8.66
CA LEU A 171 2.52 -2.97 9.51
C LEU A 171 2.96 -2.51 10.89
N ASP A 172 2.08 -2.66 11.87
CA ASP A 172 2.34 -2.42 13.27
C ASP A 172 2.22 -3.76 14.04
N PRO A 173 2.91 -3.95 15.17
CA PRO A 173 2.81 -5.16 16.00
C PRO A 173 1.38 -5.51 16.42
N ASP A 174 0.51 -4.51 16.49
CA ASP A 174 -0.88 -4.68 16.94
C ASP A 174 -1.89 -4.70 15.77
N SER A 175 -1.51 -4.21 14.59
CA SER A 175 -2.41 -4.08 13.44
C SER A 175 -1.66 -3.83 12.14
N SER A 176 -2.23 -4.27 11.03
CA SER A 176 -1.82 -3.84 9.69
C SER A 176 -2.88 -2.93 9.08
N GLY A 177 -2.47 -1.97 8.26
CA GLY A 177 -3.37 -1.05 7.58
C GLY A 177 -3.00 -0.90 6.12
N ILE A 178 -3.99 -0.66 5.28
CA ILE A 178 -3.78 -0.42 3.85
C ILE A 178 -4.60 0.78 3.45
N GLU A 179 -3.97 1.75 2.81
CA GLU A 179 -4.65 2.86 2.20
C GLU A 179 -4.55 2.74 0.69
N GLY A 180 -5.68 2.90 0.01
CA GLY A 180 -5.72 2.77 -1.43
C GLY A 180 -6.96 3.39 -2.05
N VAL A 181 -6.92 3.50 -3.37
CA VAL A 181 -7.93 4.17 -4.19
C VAL A 181 -8.74 3.14 -4.95
N ARG A 182 -10.07 3.29 -4.92
CA ARG A 182 -10.98 2.54 -5.78
C ARG A 182 -11.04 3.08 -7.20
N GLU A 183 -11.69 2.35 -8.10
CA GLU A 183 -11.90 2.77 -9.49
C GLU A 183 -12.64 4.12 -9.59
N ASP A 184 -13.49 4.44 -8.62
CA ASP A 184 -14.24 5.70 -8.57
C ASP A 184 -13.41 6.90 -8.05
N GLY A 185 -12.13 6.69 -7.72
CA GLY A 185 -11.25 7.72 -7.17
C GLY A 185 -11.41 7.97 -5.68
N THR A 186 -12.22 7.17 -4.97
CA THR A 186 -12.39 7.33 -3.52
C THR A 186 -11.27 6.59 -2.78
N ILE A 187 -10.66 7.27 -1.80
CA ILE A 187 -9.66 6.69 -0.91
C ILE A 187 -10.34 5.92 0.21
N TYR A 188 -9.85 4.73 0.47
CA TYR A 188 -10.25 3.93 1.60
C TYR A 188 -9.05 3.40 2.35
N SER A 189 -9.18 3.41 3.67
CA SER A 189 -8.30 2.68 4.58
C SER A 189 -8.96 1.36 4.95
N VAL A 190 -8.22 0.27 4.89
CA VAL A 190 -8.59 -1.06 5.37
C VAL A 190 -7.66 -1.38 6.54
N SER A 191 -8.22 -1.46 7.74
CA SER A 191 -7.47 -1.90 8.93
C SER A 191 -7.67 -3.39 9.18
N LEU A 192 -6.59 -4.08 9.49
CA LEU A 192 -6.50 -5.49 9.82
C LEU A 192 -5.89 -5.60 11.22
N GLY A 193 -6.58 -6.23 12.14
CA GLY A 193 -6.11 -6.45 13.50
C GLY A 193 -6.84 -7.63 14.12
N PRO A 194 -6.31 -8.18 15.23
CA PRO A 194 -6.92 -9.32 15.92
C PRO A 194 -8.38 -9.02 16.32
N ASP A 195 -8.66 -7.77 16.68
CA ASP A 195 -10.00 -7.33 17.08
C ASP A 195 -10.75 -6.54 15.98
N THR A 196 -10.12 -6.30 14.82
CA THR A 196 -10.67 -5.45 13.74
C THR A 196 -10.43 -6.11 12.38
N VAL A 197 -11.45 -6.78 11.85
CA VAL A 197 -11.34 -7.45 10.56
C VAL A 197 -11.87 -6.54 9.48
N GLY A 198 -10.94 -5.84 8.82
CA GLY A 198 -11.23 -5.06 7.63
C GLY A 198 -12.20 -3.91 7.90
N SER A 199 -11.99 -3.11 8.93
CA SER A 199 -12.75 -1.86 9.01
C SER A 199 -12.36 -0.99 7.83
N MET A 200 -13.31 -0.79 6.92
CA MET A 200 -13.09 0.03 5.73
C MET A 200 -13.66 1.41 5.96
N GLN A 201 -12.79 2.40 6.06
CA GLN A 201 -13.18 3.79 6.26
C GLN A 201 -12.83 4.61 5.02
N MET A 202 -13.79 5.40 4.55
CA MET A 202 -13.51 6.43 3.54
C MET A 202 -12.63 7.51 4.18
N VAL A 203 -11.49 7.78 3.58
CA VAL A 203 -10.59 8.86 4.01
C VAL A 203 -11.00 10.11 3.22
N ASP A 204 -11.36 11.19 3.92
CA ASP A 204 -11.67 12.48 3.30
C ASP A 204 -10.36 13.18 2.91
N ALA A 205 -9.65 12.58 1.94
CA ALA A 205 -8.41 13.08 1.39
C ALA A 205 -8.58 13.25 -0.13
N GLU A 206 -8.09 14.37 -0.64
CA GLU A 206 -8.00 14.60 -2.08
C GLU A 206 -6.90 13.70 -2.63
N VAL A 207 -7.25 12.82 -3.57
CA VAL A 207 -6.25 12.01 -4.30
C VAL A 207 -5.36 12.97 -5.08
N ASP A 208 -4.06 12.96 -4.81
CA ASP A 208 -3.11 13.63 -5.68
C ASP A 208 -3.08 12.84 -7.01
N GLU A 209 -3.33 13.53 -8.14
CA GLU A 209 -3.40 12.88 -9.47
C GLU A 209 -2.08 12.20 -9.87
N ASP A 210 -1.02 12.45 -9.10
CA ASP A 210 0.33 11.94 -9.25
C ASP A 210 0.68 10.83 -8.23
N ALA A 211 -0.31 10.23 -7.53
CA ALA A 211 -0.07 9.12 -6.61
C ALA A 211 0.68 7.97 -7.33
N ILE A 212 1.88 7.69 -6.85
CA ILE A 212 2.71 6.61 -7.38
C ILE A 212 2.24 5.33 -6.69
N PHE A 213 2.44 4.20 -7.35
CA PHE A 213 1.88 2.92 -6.93
C PHE A 213 2.85 2.17 -6.03
N ILE A 214 2.35 1.49 -5.00
CA ILE A 214 3.11 0.42 -4.35
C ILE A 214 3.07 -0.79 -5.26
N TYR A 215 4.25 -1.22 -5.71
CA TYR A 215 4.37 -2.40 -6.53
C TYR A 215 4.36 -3.66 -5.63
N PRO A 216 3.60 -4.73 -5.96
CA PRO A 216 3.50 -5.93 -5.11
C PRO A 216 4.86 -6.59 -4.83
N ASP A 217 5.83 -6.35 -5.69
CA ASP A 217 7.19 -6.87 -5.64
C ASP A 217 8.17 -6.06 -4.79
N VAL A 218 7.70 -5.00 -4.16
CA VAL A 218 8.41 -4.27 -3.10
C VAL A 218 8.69 -5.15 -1.88
N LEU A 219 8.34 -6.42 -1.94
CA LEU A 219 8.51 -7.39 -0.87
C LEU A 219 9.21 -8.66 -1.38
N ASP A 220 9.73 -8.66 -2.61
CA ASP A 220 10.44 -9.81 -3.19
C ASP A 220 11.67 -10.21 -2.35
N HIS A 221 12.20 -9.28 -1.52
CA HIS A 221 13.34 -9.53 -0.63
C HIS A 221 12.96 -10.11 0.74
N GLY A 222 11.67 -10.14 1.10
CA GLY A 222 11.18 -10.50 2.43
C GLY A 222 11.41 -9.40 3.47
N LEU A 223 10.53 -9.32 4.47
CA LEU A 223 10.48 -8.27 5.48
C LEU A 223 11.77 -8.19 6.31
N ASP A 224 12.37 -9.34 6.64
CA ASP A 224 13.65 -9.41 7.36
C ASP A 224 14.77 -8.64 6.65
N ALA A 225 14.82 -8.71 5.31
CA ALA A 225 15.84 -8.01 4.53
C ALA A 225 15.62 -6.50 4.54
N TYR A 226 14.36 -6.03 4.56
CA TYR A 226 14.04 -4.61 4.72
C TYR A 226 14.38 -4.12 6.12
N VAL A 227 14.11 -4.92 7.16
CA VAL A 227 14.45 -4.58 8.55
C VAL A 227 15.96 -4.46 8.72
N GLU A 228 16.74 -5.41 8.19
CA GLU A 228 18.21 -5.36 8.21
C GLU A 228 18.74 -4.11 7.47
N ALA A 229 18.27 -3.89 6.23
CA ALA A 229 18.69 -2.72 5.44
C ALA A 229 18.25 -1.38 6.08
N GLY A 230 17.09 -1.36 6.73
CA GLY A 230 16.58 -0.22 7.49
C GLY A 230 17.43 0.08 8.72
N ARG A 231 17.86 -0.94 9.47
CA ARG A 231 18.80 -0.78 10.60
C ARG A 231 20.12 -0.18 10.14
N ASP A 232 20.68 -0.71 9.05
CA ASP A 232 21.90 -0.20 8.44
C ASP A 232 21.75 1.27 7.99
N ALA A 233 20.60 1.62 7.39
CA ALA A 233 20.30 2.99 6.96
C ALA A 233 20.15 3.95 8.14
N ALA A 234 19.63 3.48 9.27
CA ALA A 234 19.39 4.26 10.48
C ALA A 234 20.60 4.31 11.45
N ASP A 235 21.63 3.48 11.24
CA ASP A 235 22.75 3.25 12.18
C ASP A 235 22.25 2.77 13.56
N VAL A 236 21.33 1.79 13.54
CA VAL A 236 20.64 1.26 14.73
C VAL A 236 21.10 -0.18 15.02
N GLY A 237 21.29 -0.51 16.30
CA GLY A 237 21.69 -1.85 16.73
C GLY A 237 20.56 -2.89 16.64
N ASP A 238 20.93 -4.16 16.58
CA ASP A 238 19.98 -5.28 16.54
C ASP A 238 19.11 -5.43 17.81
N ASP A 239 19.47 -4.73 18.89
CA ASP A 239 18.74 -4.73 20.16
C ASP A 239 17.54 -3.78 20.19
N VAL A 240 17.40 -2.91 19.17
CA VAL A 240 16.22 -2.04 19.04
C VAL A 240 15.14 -2.76 18.23
N GLU A 241 13.96 -2.86 18.83
CA GLU A 241 12.79 -3.50 18.23
C GLU A 241 12.19 -2.61 17.13
N VAL A 242 11.59 -3.26 16.13
CA VAL A 242 10.86 -2.57 15.06
C VAL A 242 9.53 -2.11 15.64
N GLY A 243 9.28 -0.81 15.57
CA GLY A 243 8.02 -0.21 15.99
C GLY A 243 6.95 -0.39 14.91
N TRP A 244 7.27 -0.07 13.65
CA TRP A 244 6.37 -0.30 12.53
C TRP A 244 7.10 -0.23 11.18
N VAL A 245 6.48 -0.79 10.14
CA VAL A 245 6.97 -0.76 8.77
C VAL A 245 5.96 -0.07 7.86
N ARG A 246 6.43 0.91 7.09
CA ARG A 246 5.68 1.53 5.99
C ARG A 246 6.21 1.07 4.67
N VAL A 247 5.33 0.64 3.79
CA VAL A 247 5.57 0.68 2.36
C VAL A 247 4.82 1.87 1.82
N ILE A 248 5.54 2.77 1.15
CA ILE A 248 4.99 3.98 0.54
C ILE A 248 5.40 4.00 -0.91
N SER A 249 4.58 4.63 -1.75
CA SER A 249 5.07 4.99 -3.05
C SER A 249 5.89 6.29 -2.99
N GLY A 250 7.10 6.26 -3.55
CA GLY A 250 7.99 7.40 -3.56
C GLY A 250 7.54 8.44 -4.56
N ASP A 251 6.89 9.49 -4.06
CA ASP A 251 6.60 10.72 -4.81
C ASP A 251 7.75 11.72 -4.76
N GLU A 252 7.72 12.67 -5.70
CA GLU A 252 8.71 13.76 -5.75
C GLU A 252 8.67 14.66 -4.50
N TRP A 253 7.65 14.54 -3.65
CA TRP A 253 7.42 15.41 -2.49
C TRP A 253 8.15 14.94 -1.24
N TYR A 254 8.34 13.62 -1.07
CA TYR A 254 9.10 13.08 0.06
C TYR A 254 10.62 13.13 -0.18
N THR A 255 11.09 12.53 -1.26
CA THR A 255 12.51 12.53 -1.64
C THR A 255 12.61 12.45 -3.18
N PRO A 256 13.17 13.46 -3.87
CA PRO A 256 13.25 13.46 -5.34
C PRO A 256 13.92 12.21 -5.94
N ASP A 257 14.83 11.60 -5.18
CA ASP A 257 15.56 10.38 -5.58
C ASP A 257 14.67 9.12 -5.55
N SER A 258 13.48 9.19 -4.95
CA SER A 258 12.51 8.10 -4.83
C SER A 258 11.39 8.16 -5.85
N ALA A 259 11.35 9.21 -6.69
CA ALA A 259 10.29 9.40 -7.67
C ALA A 259 10.12 8.19 -8.59
N GLY A 260 8.95 7.55 -8.50
CA GLY A 260 8.58 6.40 -9.33
C GLY A 260 9.07 5.05 -8.80
N ARG A 261 9.67 5.02 -7.60
CA ARG A 261 10.08 3.82 -6.88
C ARG A 261 9.24 3.71 -5.62
N SER A 262 9.08 2.51 -5.08
CA SER A 262 8.52 2.39 -3.73
C SER A 262 9.63 2.54 -2.70
N VAL A 263 9.27 3.09 -1.56
CA VAL A 263 10.13 3.27 -0.40
C VAL A 263 9.58 2.42 0.72
N VAL A 264 10.46 1.65 1.35
CA VAL A 264 10.15 0.95 2.59
C VAL A 264 10.82 1.71 3.72
N ARG A 265 10.01 2.18 4.65
CA ARG A 265 10.44 2.88 5.84
C ARG A 265 10.27 1.95 7.04
N ILE A 266 11.32 1.80 7.82
CA ILE A 266 11.35 1.02 9.05
C ILE A 266 11.51 2.00 10.20
N ASP A 267 10.51 2.12 11.06
CA ASP A 267 10.58 2.91 12.29
C ASP A 267 10.85 1.97 13.47
N PHE A 268 11.79 2.37 14.32
CA PHE A 268 12.21 1.61 15.49
C PHE A 268 11.60 2.20 16.77
N GLU A 269 11.48 1.39 17.83
CA GLU A 269 10.85 1.81 19.10
C GLU A 269 11.55 3.00 19.79
N ASP A 270 12.85 3.20 19.53
CA ASP A 270 13.61 4.34 20.06
C ASP A 270 13.35 5.66 19.31
N GLY A 271 12.51 5.62 18.27
CA GLY A 271 12.13 6.75 17.43
C GLY A 271 13.08 7.02 16.26
N SER A 272 14.11 6.20 16.08
CA SER A 272 14.93 6.21 14.86
C SER A 272 14.17 5.57 13.69
N TYR A 273 14.58 5.86 12.46
CA TYR A 273 14.00 5.24 11.28
C TYR A 273 15.03 5.13 10.15
N GLY A 274 14.85 4.10 9.31
CA GLY A 274 15.62 3.88 8.09
C GLY A 274 14.70 3.80 6.87
N GLU A 275 15.11 4.38 5.76
CA GLU A 275 14.37 4.34 4.50
C GLU A 275 15.23 3.66 3.43
N VAL A 276 14.65 2.70 2.73
CA VAL A 276 15.30 1.96 1.65
C VAL A 276 14.39 1.86 0.44
N HIS A 277 14.98 1.77 -0.75
CA HIS A 277 14.21 1.52 -1.96
C HIS A 277 13.70 0.08 -1.99
N GLY A 278 12.41 -0.08 -2.31
CA GLY A 278 11.72 -1.35 -2.32
C GLY A 278 12.34 -2.39 -3.24
N ASP A 279 12.92 -1.97 -4.37
CA ASP A 279 13.41 -2.88 -5.42
C ASP A 279 14.85 -3.37 -5.22
N ASP A 280 15.71 -2.61 -4.54
CA ASP A 280 17.14 -2.94 -4.41
C ASP A 280 17.73 -2.78 -3.00
N LEU A 281 16.91 -2.46 -2.00
CA LEU A 281 17.29 -2.25 -0.59
C LEU A 281 18.32 -1.14 -0.39
N THR A 282 18.59 -0.31 -1.39
CA THR A 282 19.56 0.78 -1.23
C THR A 282 18.96 1.89 -0.36
N PRO A 283 19.75 2.48 0.57
CA PRO A 283 19.25 3.55 1.41
C PRO A 283 18.80 4.77 0.60
N VAL A 284 17.63 5.32 0.97
CA VAL A 284 17.15 6.61 0.48
C VAL A 284 17.97 7.70 1.18
N ARG A 285 18.50 8.67 0.42
CA ARG A 285 19.39 9.73 0.93
C ARG A 285 18.80 11.12 0.86
#